data_AF-A0A952K6K9-F1
#
_entry.id   AF-A0A952K6K9-F1
#
_cell.length_a   1.000
_cell.length_b   1.000
_cell.length_c   1.000
_cell.angle_alpha   90.00
_cell.angle_beta   90.00
_cell.angle_gamma   90.00
#
_symmetry.space_group_name_H-M   'P 1'
#
loop_
_entity.id
_entity.type
_entity.pdbx_description
1 polymer ?
#
loop_
_entity_poly.entity_id
_entity_poly.type
_entity_poly.pdbx_seq_one_letter_code
_entity_poly.pdbx_strand_id
1 'polypeptide(L)' 'SDSPAQVLFFDRKSPIGTPTPDPRPYITITPTANDIAAVQYQWRQGQEPACCPTGIATVRFKIEDGKLKALDPIPNG' A
#
# COMPACT_ATOMS: atom_id res chain seq x y z
N SER A 1 -1.05 -12.56 -4.41
CA SER A 1 -2.23 -13.41 -4.13
C SER A 1 -3.48 -12.55 -4.24
N ASP A 2 -4.61 -13.15 -4.63
CA ASP A 2 -5.94 -12.50 -4.67
C ASP A 2 -6.61 -12.40 -3.28
N SER A 3 -5.96 -12.93 -2.25
CA SER A 3 -6.41 -12.77 -0.88
C SER A 3 -6.20 -11.32 -0.41
N PRO A 4 -7.23 -10.66 0.13
CA PRO A 4 -7.07 -9.31 0.68
C PRO A 4 -6.06 -9.29 1.83
N ALA A 5 -5.20 -8.28 1.84
CA ALA A 5 -4.24 -8.03 2.90
C ALA A 5 -4.31 -6.57 3.36
N GLN A 6 -3.98 -6.34 4.62
CA GLN A 6 -3.92 -4.99 5.21
C GLN A 6 -2.48 -4.64 5.55
N VAL A 7 -2.01 -3.49 5.07
CA VAL A 7 -0.70 -2.96 5.45
C VAL A 7 -0.83 -2.23 6.78
N LEU A 8 0.07 -2.53 7.72
CA LEU A 8 0.17 -1.85 9.01
C LEU A 8 1.52 -1.12 9.08
N PHE A 9 1.46 0.17 9.38
CA PHE A 9 2.65 1.00 9.60
C PHE A 9 2.95 1.12 11.09
N PHE A 10 4.24 1.13 11.41
CA PHE A 10 4.76 1.30 12.77
C PHE A 10 5.79 2.43 12.78
N ASP A 11 5.71 3.33 13.77
CA ASP A 11 6.85 4.16 14.19
C ASP A 11 7.52 3.41 15.33
N ARG A 12 8.72 2.88 15.07
CA ARG A 12 9.47 2.01 15.97
C ARG A 12 8.64 0.78 16.40
N LYS A 13 7.91 0.88 17.50
CA LYS A 13 7.07 -0.20 18.06
C LYS A 13 5.59 0.19 18.19
N SER A 14 5.24 1.43 17.88
CA SER A 14 3.88 1.93 17.99
C SER A 14 3.17 1.83 16.64
N PRO A 15 2.01 1.16 16.55
CA PRO A 15 1.23 1.16 15.33
C PRO A 15 0.70 2.59 15.04
N ILE A 16 0.90 3.06 13.81
CA ILE A 16 0.38 4.36 13.35
C ILE A 16 -0.96 4.18 12.64
N GLY A 17 -1.17 3.01 12.03
CA GLY A 17 -2.42 2.64 11.38
C GLY A 17 -2.21 2.04 9.99
N THR A 18 -3.26 2.11 9.19
CA THR A 18 -3.34 1.53 7.85
C THR A 18 -3.40 2.64 6.81
N PRO A 19 -2.82 2.44 5.60
CA PRO A 19 -2.86 3.45 4.55
C PRO A 19 -4.22 3.54 3.85
N THR A 20 -4.99 2.46 3.88
CA THR A 20 -6.34 2.36 3.30
C THR A 20 -7.32 1.88 4.36
N PRO A 21 -8.60 2.30 4.32
CA PRO A 21 -9.63 1.76 5.20
C PRO A 21 -9.90 0.28 4.89
N ASP A 22 -9.95 -0.07 3.61
CA ASP A 22 -10.24 -1.42 3.14
C ASP A 22 -8.97 -2.21 2.75
N PRO A 23 -8.89 -3.52 3.08
CA PRO A 23 -7.84 -4.43 2.61
C PRO A 23 -7.80 -4.56 1.09
N ARG A 24 -6.58 -4.67 0.53
CA ARG A 24 -6.37 -4.80 -0.91
C ARG A 24 -5.65 -6.13 -1.22
N PRO A 25 -5.97 -6.80 -2.33
CA PRO A 25 -5.17 -7.92 -2.81
C PRO A 25 -3.88 -7.41 -3.50
N TYR A 26 -2.99 -8.33 -3.87
CA TYR A 26 -1.79 -8.06 -4.67
C TYR A 26 -0.88 -6.93 -4.15
N ILE A 27 -0.71 -6.84 -2.84
CA ILE A 27 0.16 -5.84 -2.22
C ILE A 27 1.61 -6.32 -2.19
N THR A 28 2.53 -5.46 -2.62
CA THR A 28 3.97 -5.64 -2.42
C THR A 28 4.54 -4.48 -1.64
N ILE A 29 5.35 -4.75 -0.61
CA ILE A 29 5.97 -3.74 0.25
C ILE A 29 7.47 -3.72 -0.04
N THR A 30 8.04 -2.54 -0.25
CA THR A 30 9.47 -2.35 -0.44
C THR A 30 9.98 -1.27 0.52
N PRO A 31 10.92 -1.60 1.43
CA PRO A 31 11.56 -0.58 2.26
C PRO A 31 12.39 0.35 1.36
N THR A 32 12.33 1.65 1.65
CA THR A 32 13.20 2.65 1.01
C THR A 32 14.02 3.39 2.08
N ALA A 33 14.79 4.41 1.70
CA ALA A 33 15.65 5.14 2.64
C ALA A 33 14.86 6.13 3.53
N ASN A 34 15.44 6.50 4.68
CA ASN A 34 15.08 7.68 5.50
C ASN A 34 13.57 7.81 5.80
N ASP A 35 13.01 6.81 6.47
CA ASP A 35 11.63 6.79 6.98
C ASP A 35 10.53 6.72 5.91
N ILE A 36 10.88 6.30 4.71
CA ILE A 36 9.94 6.08 3.61
C ILE A 36 9.80 4.58 3.34
N ALA A 37 8.57 4.12 3.16
CA ALA A 37 8.27 2.81 2.59
C ALA A 37 7.43 2.98 1.32
N ALA A 38 7.72 2.17 0.30
CA ALA A 38 6.91 2.09 -0.90
C ALA A 38 5.96 0.90 -0.80
N VAL A 39 4.67 1.15 -1.04
CA VAL A 39 3.66 0.09 -1.18
C VAL A 39 3.18 0.11 -2.62
N GLN A 40 3.37 -1.01 -3.30
CA GLN A 40 2.79 -1.24 -4.61
C GLN A 40 1.43 -1.92 -4.43
N TYR A 41 0.42 -1.27 -5.01
CA TYR A 41 -0.92 -1.80 -5.14
C TYR A 41 -1.13 -2.27 -6.57
N GLN A 42 -1.81 -3.40 -6.71
CA GLN A 42 -2.19 -3.94 -8.00
C GLN A 42 -3.66 -4.40 -7.94
N TRP A 43 -4.41 -4.20 -9.02
CA TRP A 43 -5.83 -4.51 -9.12
C TRP A 43 -6.21 -4.87 -10.55
N ARG A 44 -7.34 -5.56 -10.68
CA ARG A 44 -7.88 -5.98 -11.98
C ARG A 44 -8.55 -4.80 -12.66
N GLN A 45 -8.30 -4.64 -13.95
CA GLN A 45 -9.07 -3.74 -14.80
C GLN A 45 -10.21 -4.50 -15.48
N GLY A 46 -11.44 -4.01 -15.35
CA GLY A 46 -12.60 -4.65 -15.97
C GLY A 46 -12.81 -6.10 -15.49
N GLN A 47 -12.74 -7.06 -16.42
CA GLN A 47 -12.97 -8.49 -16.18
C GLN A 47 -11.68 -9.32 -16.24
N GLU A 48 -10.53 -8.71 -15.93
CA GLU A 48 -9.26 -9.42 -15.90
C GLU A 48 -9.26 -10.63 -14.96
N PRO A 49 -8.53 -11.70 -15.31
CA PRO A 49 -8.40 -12.86 -14.44
C PRO A 49 -7.53 -12.58 -13.22
N ALA A 50 -7.77 -13.33 -12.15
CA ALA A 50 -7.06 -13.23 -10.88
C ALA A 50 -5.54 -13.43 -10.96
N CYS A 51 -5.05 -14.20 -11.93
CA CYS A 51 -3.62 -14.49 -12.05
C CYS A 51 -2.81 -13.26 -12.44
N CYS A 52 -3.44 -12.30 -13.12
CA CYS A 52 -2.75 -11.41 -14.03
C CYS A 52 -3.39 -10.00 -14.10
N PRO A 53 -3.64 -9.31 -12.96
CA PRO A 53 -4.14 -7.93 -12.97
C PRO A 53 -3.13 -6.96 -13.60
N THR A 54 -3.60 -5.96 -14.35
CA THR A 54 -2.70 -4.98 -15.00
C THR A 54 -2.72 -3.59 -14.35
N GLY A 55 -3.77 -3.26 -13.59
CA GLY A 55 -3.83 -2.03 -12.82
C GLY A 55 -2.75 -2.05 -11.74
N ILE A 56 -1.85 -1.06 -11.75
CA ILE A 56 -0.72 -1.02 -10.82
C ILE A 56 -0.37 0.43 -10.47
N ALA A 57 -0.08 0.70 -9.20
CA ALA A 57 0.44 1.97 -8.74
C ALA A 57 1.31 1.78 -7.50
N THR A 58 2.36 2.58 -7.39
CA THR A 58 3.22 2.62 -6.19
C THR A 58 2.97 3.90 -5.43
N VAL A 59 2.72 3.76 -4.13
CA VAL A 59 2.54 4.86 -3.20
C VAL A 59 3.67 4.86 -2.19
N ARG A 60 4.39 5.97 -2.11
CA ARG A 60 5.38 6.19 -1.05
C ARG A 60 4.68 6.76 0.17
N PHE A 61 4.97 6.15 1.31
CA PHE A 61 4.50 6.59 2.60
C PHE A 61 5.67 7.06 3.43
N LYS A 62 5.51 8.23 4.05
CA LYS A 62 6.48 8.80 4.98
C LYS A 62 5.82 8.95 6.34
N ILE A 63 6.61 8.78 7.39
CA ILE A 63 6.22 9.21 8.73
C ILE A 63 6.60 10.68 8.90
N GLU A 64 5.63 11.54 9.16
CA GLU A 64 5.81 12.97 9.43
C GLU A 64 5.04 13.32 10.71
N ASP A 65 5.74 13.86 11.71
CA ASP A 65 5.18 14.19 13.04
C ASP A 65 4.43 13.02 13.70
N GLY A 66 4.97 11.80 13.57
CA GLY A 66 4.37 10.58 14.13
C GLY A 66 3.10 10.11 13.41
N LYS A 67 2.77 10.70 12.25
CA LYS A 67 1.61 10.34 11.44
C LYS A 67 2.04 9.81 10.08
N LEU A 68 1.22 8.92 9.55
CA LEU A 68 1.40 8.39 8.20
C LEU A 68 0.95 9.42 7.16
N LYS A 69 1.82 9.73 6.20
CA LYS A 69 1.53 10.61 5.07
C LYS A 69 1.80 9.89 3.76
N ALA A 70 0.80 9.86 2.88
CA ALA A 70 0.99 9.44 1.50
C ALA A 70 1.67 10.58 0.71
N LEU A 71 2.76 10.27 0.01
CA LEU A 71 3.47 11.20 -0.87
C LEU A 71 2.96 11.13 -2.32
N ASP A 72 2.26 10.05 -2.66
CA ASP A 72 1.66 9.81 -3.97
C ASP A 72 0.16 9.48 -3.78
N PRO A 73 -0.68 9.64 -4.83
CA PRO A 73 -2.10 9.32 -4.74
C PRO A 73 -2.34 7.83 -4.48
N ILE A 74 -3.25 7.50 -3.57
CA ILE A 74 -3.70 6.13 -3.34
C ILE A 74 -4.68 5.74 -4.46
N PRO A 75 -4.45 4.63 -5.18
CA PRO A 75 -5.36 4.20 -6.23
C PRO A 75 -6.71 3.75 -5.66
N ASN A 76 -7.79 4.09 -6.35
CA ASN A 76 -9.15 3.65 -6.03
C ASN A 76 -9.55 2.34 -6.73
N GLY A 77 -8.56 1.64 -7.32
CA GLY A 77 -8.76 0.47 -8.18
C GLY A 77 -9.65 -0.62 -7.60
#